data_AF-A0A7K6ZA09-F1
#
_entry.id   AF-A0A7K6ZA09-F1
#
_cell.length_a   1.000
_cell.length_b   1.000
_cell.length_c   1.000
_cell.angle_alpha   90.00
_cell.angle_beta   90.00
_cell.angle_gamma   90.00
#
_symmetry.space_group_name_H-M   'P 1'
#
loop_
_entity.id
_entity.type
_entity.pdbx_description
1 polymer ?
#
loop_
_entity_poly.entity_id
_entity_poly.type
_entity_poly.pdbx_seq_one_letter_code
_entity_poly.pdbx_strand_id
1 'polypeptide(L)'
;GSAIAKIAGSNAAQLSTFENQVNMWVLEEEVGGRRLTDIINAEHENVKYLPGHKLPPNVVAEPDLLKACAGADILLFVVPHQFIRKVCDQLKGHVKKDAIGMSLIKGVDEGPDGLRLISDIIHEKLGIEMSVLMGANIANEVAGEKFCESTIG
;
A
#
# COMPACT_ATOMS: atom_id res chain seq x y z
N GLY A 1 -4.34 2.18 2.85
CA GLY A 1 -3.26 1.35 3.43
C GLY A 1 -3.80 0.25 4.32
N SER A 2 -4.10 0.56 5.59
CA SER A 2 -4.32 -0.44 6.66
C SER A 2 -5.38 -1.52 6.36
N ALA A 3 -6.54 -1.16 5.80
CA ALA A 3 -7.58 -2.14 5.46
C ALA A 3 -7.09 -3.16 4.40
N ILE A 4 -6.30 -2.71 3.43
CA ILE A 4 -5.69 -3.58 2.42
C ILE A 4 -4.56 -4.41 3.01
N ALA A 5 -3.78 -3.84 3.93
CA ALA A 5 -2.76 -4.60 4.66
C ALA A 5 -3.37 -5.75 5.46
N LYS A 6 -4.58 -5.57 6.03
CA LYS A 6 -5.33 -6.65 6.69
C LYS A 6 -5.65 -7.80 5.74
N ILE A 7 -6.14 -7.49 4.52
CA ILE A 7 -6.46 -8.51 3.51
C ILE A 7 -5.19 -9.18 2.98
N ALA A 8 -4.19 -8.38 2.58
CA ALA A 8 -2.94 -8.88 2.02
C ALA A 8 -2.18 -9.75 3.02
N GLY A 9 -2.06 -9.31 4.27
CA GLY A 9 -1.42 -10.09 5.33
C GLY A 9 -2.14 -11.42 5.58
N SER A 10 -3.47 -11.42 5.69
CA SER A 10 -4.24 -12.66 5.90
C SER A 10 -4.07 -13.64 4.74
N ASN A 11 -4.14 -13.17 3.48
CA ASN A 11 -3.97 -14.03 2.31
C ASN A 11 -2.54 -14.55 2.19
N ALA A 12 -1.53 -13.71 2.42
CA ALA A 12 -0.12 -14.09 2.39
C ALA A 12 0.21 -15.18 3.43
N ALA A 13 -0.43 -15.13 4.61
CA ALA A 13 -0.27 -16.16 5.64
C ALA A 13 -0.93 -17.50 5.29
N GLN A 14 -1.92 -17.51 4.40
CA GLN A 14 -2.72 -18.70 4.07
C GLN A 14 -2.31 -19.35 2.74
N LEU A 15 -1.80 -18.58 1.79
CA LEU A 15 -1.51 -19.03 0.43
C LEU A 15 -0.01 -19.28 0.27
N SER A 16 0.38 -20.52 -0.04
CA SER A 16 1.79 -20.91 -0.21
C SER A 16 2.50 -20.26 -1.40
N THR A 17 1.74 -19.60 -2.29
CA THR A 17 2.29 -18.88 -3.45
C THR A 17 2.89 -17.52 -3.06
N PHE A 18 2.56 -16.98 -1.88
CA PHE A 18 3.05 -15.70 -1.40
C PHE A 18 4.00 -15.88 -0.21
N GLU A 19 5.00 -15.01 -0.11
CA GLU A 19 5.80 -14.89 1.11
C GLU A 19 4.91 -14.44 2.27
N ASN A 20 5.10 -15.05 3.44
CA ASN A 20 4.25 -14.77 4.60
C ASN A 20 4.39 -13.30 5.05
N GLN A 21 5.60 -12.74 5.07
CA GLN A 21 5.81 -11.38 5.54
C GLN A 21 5.35 -10.33 4.52
N VAL A 22 4.48 -9.41 4.96
CA VAL A 22 4.00 -8.28 4.14
C VAL A 22 4.52 -6.98 4.74
N ASN A 23 5.44 -6.32 4.04
CA ASN A 23 5.92 -5.00 4.45
C ASN A 23 4.89 -3.92 4.11
N MET A 24 4.63 -3.04 5.07
CA MET A 24 3.78 -1.87 4.91
C MET A 24 4.62 -0.62 5.17
N TRP A 25 4.89 0.16 4.13
CA TRP A 25 5.51 1.48 4.32
C TRP A 25 4.56 2.39 5.10
N VAL A 26 5.08 2.99 6.18
CA VAL A 26 4.34 3.94 7.01
C VAL A 26 5.16 5.22 7.10
N LEU A 27 4.60 6.33 6.61
CA LEU A 27 5.20 7.64 6.85
C LEU A 27 5.27 7.86 8.37
N GLU A 28 6.47 8.07 8.88
CA GLU A 28 6.68 8.11 10.33
C GLU A 28 5.97 9.30 10.97
N GLU A 29 5.26 9.03 12.04
CA GLU A 29 4.52 10.01 12.82
C GLU A 29 4.61 9.67 14.31
N GLU A 30 4.44 10.67 15.18
CA GLU A 30 4.38 10.45 16.62
C GLU A 30 2.92 10.40 17.09
N VAL A 31 2.56 9.37 17.84
CA VAL A 31 1.24 9.20 18.45
C VAL A 31 1.43 8.88 19.93
N GLY A 32 1.02 9.78 20.81
CA GLY A 32 1.15 9.58 22.26
C GLY A 32 2.60 9.41 22.74
N GLY A 33 3.57 10.10 22.13
CA GLY A 33 4.98 10.03 22.50
C GLY A 33 5.73 8.80 21.95
N ARG A 34 5.09 7.99 21.11
CA ARG A 34 5.71 6.82 20.46
C ARG A 34 5.63 6.96 18.94
N ARG A 35 6.61 6.36 18.24
CA ARG A 35 6.59 6.25 16.78
C ARG A 35 5.43 5.37 16.35
N LEU A 36 4.69 5.79 15.32
CA LEU A 36 3.53 5.06 14.81
C LEU A 36 3.93 3.68 14.31
N THR A 37 5.11 3.54 13.69
CA THR A 37 5.64 2.24 13.27
C THR A 37 5.87 1.28 14.44
N ASP A 38 6.45 1.78 15.54
CA ASP A 38 6.65 1.00 16.77
C ASP A 38 5.32 0.58 17.42
N ILE A 39 4.30 1.46 17.38
CA ILE A 39 2.94 1.11 17.84
C ILE A 39 2.36 0.00 16.97
N ILE A 40 2.39 0.16 15.64
CA ILE A 40 1.81 -0.82 14.72
C ILE A 40 2.50 -2.18 14.87
N ASN A 41 3.83 -2.22 14.97
CA ASN A 41 4.56 -3.48 15.09
C ASN A 41 4.36 -4.16 16.45
N ALA A 42 4.15 -3.39 17.53
CA ALA A 42 3.94 -3.96 18.87
C ALA A 42 2.48 -4.37 19.13
N GLU A 43 1.53 -3.56 18.65
CA GLU A 43 0.10 -3.71 18.97
C GLU A 43 -0.71 -4.29 17.81
N HIS A 44 -0.06 -4.49 16.65
CA HIS A 44 -0.66 -4.91 15.39
C HIS A 44 -1.92 -4.10 15.07
N GLU A 45 -1.84 -2.78 15.24
CA GLU A 45 -2.97 -1.88 15.05
C GLU A 45 -2.48 -0.51 14.61
N ASN A 46 -3.06 0.02 13.53
CA ASN A 46 -2.84 1.40 13.15
C ASN A 46 -3.88 2.28 13.86
N VAL A 47 -3.58 2.60 15.13
CA VAL A 47 -4.48 3.33 16.04
C VAL A 47 -4.92 4.70 15.51
N LYS A 48 -4.17 5.28 14.57
CA LYS A 48 -4.47 6.58 13.98
C LYS A 48 -5.41 6.49 12.77
N TYR A 49 -5.15 5.55 11.86
CA TYR A 49 -5.81 5.49 10.55
C TYR A 49 -6.84 4.36 10.42
N LEU A 50 -6.82 3.38 11.31
CA LEU A 50 -7.81 2.28 11.35
C LEU A 50 -8.00 1.78 12.80
N PRO A 51 -8.49 2.65 13.71
CA PRO A 51 -8.66 2.30 15.12
C PRO A 51 -9.67 1.15 15.30
N GLY A 52 -9.39 0.25 16.25
CA GLY A 52 -10.26 -0.87 16.60
C GLY A 52 -10.13 -2.11 15.70
N HIS A 53 -9.24 -2.08 14.70
CA HIS A 53 -9.00 -3.22 13.82
C HIS A 53 -7.56 -3.71 13.90
N LYS A 54 -7.39 -4.99 14.26
CA LYS A 54 -6.08 -5.64 14.25
C LYS A 54 -5.61 -5.94 12.83
N LEU A 55 -4.35 -5.61 12.57
CA LEU A 55 -3.58 -6.07 11.43
C LEU A 55 -3.05 -7.48 11.72
N PRO A 56 -2.90 -8.33 10.70
CA PRO A 56 -2.23 -9.62 10.84
C PRO A 56 -0.79 -9.46 11.35
N PRO A 57 -0.28 -10.40 12.17
CA PRO A 57 1.03 -10.28 12.81
C PRO A 57 2.21 -10.34 11.84
N ASN A 58 1.98 -10.86 10.63
CA ASN A 58 2.93 -10.90 9.53
C ASN A 58 2.99 -9.59 8.72
N VAL A 59 2.19 -8.58 9.06
CA VAL A 59 2.30 -7.23 8.50
C VAL A 59 3.31 -6.42 9.32
N VAL A 60 4.38 -5.96 8.67
CA VAL A 60 5.47 -5.21 9.30
C VAL A 60 5.44 -3.75 8.85
N ALA A 61 5.26 -2.83 9.78
CA ALA A 61 5.36 -1.39 9.52
C ALA A 61 6.83 -0.98 9.42
N GLU A 62 7.22 -0.43 8.28
CA GLU A 62 8.58 0.04 8.00
C GLU A 62 8.56 1.53 7.62
N PRO A 63 9.28 2.40 8.34
CA PRO A 63 9.31 3.84 8.05
C PRO A 63 10.12 4.23 6.80
N ASP A 64 11.13 3.44 6.45
CA ASP A 64 11.96 3.68 5.28
C ASP A 64 11.34 3.07 4.02
N LEU A 65 10.97 3.93 3.07
CA LEU A 65 10.31 3.52 1.83
C LEU A 65 11.15 2.54 1.01
N LEU A 66 12.47 2.74 0.94
CA LEU A 66 13.34 1.87 0.15
C LEU A 66 13.47 0.50 0.81
N LYS A 67 13.58 0.45 2.14
CA LYS A 67 13.60 -0.82 2.88
C LYS A 67 12.27 -1.57 2.77
N ALA A 68 11.15 -0.86 2.87
CA ALA A 68 9.83 -1.46 2.75
C ALA A 68 9.62 -2.16 1.40
N CYS A 69 10.13 -1.54 0.32
CA CYS A 69 10.00 -2.03 -1.04
C CYS A 69 11.16 -2.94 -1.51
N ALA A 70 12.23 -3.07 -0.73
CA ALA A 70 13.40 -3.83 -1.12
C ALA A 70 13.05 -5.31 -1.35
N GLY A 71 13.32 -5.81 -2.56
CA GLY A 71 13.08 -7.20 -2.94
C GLY A 71 11.62 -7.56 -3.22
N ALA A 72 10.68 -6.62 -3.13
CA ALA A 72 9.27 -6.89 -3.38
C ALA A 72 9.00 -7.24 -4.86
N ASP A 73 8.30 -8.35 -5.09
CA ASP A 73 7.78 -8.76 -6.39
C ASP A 73 6.48 -8.05 -6.76
N ILE A 74 5.68 -7.66 -5.76
CA ILE A 74 4.39 -7.00 -5.93
C ILE A 74 4.35 -5.75 -5.07
N LEU A 75 4.05 -4.61 -5.70
CA LEU A 75 3.94 -3.30 -5.03
C LEU A 75 2.48 -2.82 -5.06
N LEU A 76 1.86 -2.71 -3.89
CA LEU A 76 0.52 -2.15 -3.75
C LEU A 76 0.60 -0.64 -3.43
N PHE A 77 0.24 0.20 -4.40
CA PHE A 77 0.22 1.65 -4.23
C PHE A 77 -1.13 2.09 -3.63
N VAL A 78 -1.13 2.38 -2.33
CA VAL A 78 -2.35 2.73 -1.55
C VAL A 78 -2.14 3.99 -0.70
N VAL A 79 -1.64 5.05 -1.35
CA VAL A 79 -1.34 6.35 -0.73
C VAL A 79 -2.26 7.45 -1.28
N PRO A 80 -2.47 8.58 -0.58
CA PRO A 80 -3.16 9.73 -1.17
C PRO A 80 -2.47 10.19 -2.46
N HIS A 81 -3.25 10.49 -3.51
CA HIS A 81 -2.72 10.74 -4.85
C HIS A 81 -1.66 11.85 -4.88
N GLN A 82 -1.81 12.90 -4.06
CA GLN A 82 -0.86 14.02 -3.96
C GLN A 82 0.58 13.61 -3.59
N PHE A 83 0.77 12.45 -2.98
CA PHE A 83 2.09 11.96 -2.57
C PHE A 83 2.73 11.01 -3.58
N ILE A 84 2.00 10.54 -4.61
CA ILE A 84 2.47 9.45 -5.46
C ILE A 84 3.72 9.81 -6.24
N ARG A 85 3.83 11.05 -6.73
CA ARG A 85 5.00 11.52 -7.49
C ARG A 85 6.26 11.45 -6.64
N LYS A 86 6.19 11.95 -5.40
CA LYS A 86 7.31 11.92 -4.44
C LYS A 86 7.69 10.48 -4.04
N VAL A 87 6.72 9.59 -3.92
CA VAL A 87 6.96 8.16 -3.65
C VAL A 87 7.71 7.53 -4.83
N CYS A 88 7.23 7.76 -6.06
CA CYS A 88 7.86 7.22 -7.26
C CYS A 88 9.27 7.79 -7.48
N ASP A 89 9.50 9.06 -7.18
CA ASP A 89 10.83 9.67 -7.33
C ASP A 89 11.88 9.04 -6.41
N GLN A 90 11.48 8.63 -5.20
CA GLN A 90 12.36 7.90 -4.28
C GLN A 90 12.59 6.45 -4.75
N LEU A 91 11.53 5.76 -5.19
CA LEU A 91 11.60 4.37 -5.63
C LEU A 91 12.32 4.18 -6.98
N LYS A 92 12.46 5.24 -7.78
CA LYS A 92 13.09 5.17 -9.10
C LYS A 92 14.49 4.55 -9.00
N GLY A 93 14.70 3.46 -9.73
CA GLY A 93 15.96 2.71 -9.74
C GLY A 93 16.18 1.76 -8.55
N HIS A 94 15.24 1.68 -7.62
CA HIS A 94 15.30 0.82 -6.43
C HIS A 94 14.24 -0.30 -6.43
N VAL A 95 13.40 -0.37 -7.47
CA VAL A 95 12.41 -1.42 -7.66
C VAL A 95 13.02 -2.62 -8.39
N LYS A 96 12.62 -3.83 -8.01
CA LYS A 96 13.03 -5.05 -8.71
C LYS A 96 12.57 -5.01 -10.17
N LYS A 97 13.44 -5.40 -11.10
CA LYS A 97 13.22 -5.28 -12.55
C LYS A 97 11.92 -5.94 -13.03
N ASP A 98 11.58 -7.09 -12.45
CA ASP A 98 10.41 -7.89 -12.82
C ASP A 98 9.25 -7.73 -11.83
N ALA A 99 9.30 -6.70 -10.98
CA ALA A 99 8.19 -6.40 -10.09
C ALA A 99 6.97 -5.91 -10.88
N ILE A 100 5.79 -6.19 -10.35
CA ILE A 100 4.53 -5.64 -10.82
C ILE A 100 3.93 -4.70 -9.78
N GLY A 101 3.22 -3.69 -10.24
CA GLY A 101 2.52 -2.74 -9.38
C GLY A 101 1.01 -2.86 -9.51
N MET A 102 0.30 -2.55 -8.43
CA MET A 102 -1.15 -2.39 -8.43
C MET A 102 -1.52 -1.08 -7.74
N SER A 103 -2.22 -0.20 -8.45
CA SER A 103 -2.72 1.05 -7.89
C SER A 103 -4.14 0.90 -7.34
N LEU A 104 -4.33 1.30 -6.08
CA LEU A 104 -5.65 1.43 -5.44
C LEU A 104 -6.00 2.92 -5.23
N ILE A 105 -5.24 3.81 -5.85
CA ILE A 105 -5.37 5.26 -5.70
C ILE A 105 -6.52 5.73 -6.57
N LYS A 106 -7.59 6.21 -5.93
CA LYS A 106 -8.71 6.84 -6.63
C LYS A 106 -8.35 8.26 -7.04
N GLY A 107 -8.56 8.59 -8.30
CA GLY A 107 -8.35 9.92 -8.86
C GLY A 107 -7.54 9.91 -10.14
N VAL A 108 -7.34 11.10 -10.67
CA VAL A 108 -6.50 11.40 -11.84
C VAL A 108 -5.55 12.52 -11.45
N ASP A 109 -4.42 12.62 -12.15
CA ASP A 109 -3.46 13.70 -11.99
C ASP A 109 -3.58 14.66 -13.17
N GLU A 110 -3.04 15.87 -13.04
CA GLU A 110 -2.96 16.84 -14.12
C GLU A 110 -1.57 16.79 -14.76
N GLY A 111 -1.55 16.74 -16.09
CA GLY A 111 -0.34 16.80 -16.91
C GLY A 111 -0.44 17.88 -17.99
N PRO A 112 0.67 18.12 -18.72
CA PRO A 112 0.72 19.10 -19.81
C PRO A 112 -0.36 18.87 -20.87
N ASP A 113 -0.71 17.59 -21.11
CA ASP A 113 -1.68 17.15 -22.12
C ASP A 113 -3.09 16.87 -21.54
N GLY A 114 -3.35 17.32 -20.31
CA GLY A 114 -4.64 17.14 -19.62
C GLY A 114 -4.60 16.07 -18.52
N LEU A 115 -5.72 15.37 -18.33
CA LEU A 115 -5.87 14.39 -17.25
C LEU A 115 -5.04 13.13 -17.54
N ARG A 116 -4.33 12.66 -16.51
CA ARG A 116 -3.48 11.46 -16.57
C ARG A 116 -3.89 10.44 -15.52
N LEU A 117 -3.86 9.17 -15.88
CA LEU A 117 -4.10 8.09 -14.92
C LEU A 117 -2.91 7.96 -13.97
N ILE A 118 -3.20 7.69 -12.70
CA ILE A 118 -2.16 7.48 -11.68
C ILE A 118 -1.30 6.25 -12.00
N SER A 119 -1.91 5.20 -12.55
CA SER A 119 -1.20 4.00 -13.02
C SER A 119 -0.14 4.33 -14.07
N ASP A 120 -0.48 5.18 -15.05
CA ASP A 120 0.44 5.57 -16.13
C ASP A 120 1.63 6.35 -15.59
N ILE A 121 1.39 7.23 -14.61
CA ILE A 121 2.45 8.00 -13.95
C ILE A 121 3.42 7.09 -13.21
N ILE A 122 2.91 6.08 -12.49
CA ILE A 122 3.73 5.09 -11.79
C ILE A 122 4.53 4.26 -12.81
N HIS A 123 3.86 3.77 -13.87
CA HIS A 123 4.48 3.00 -14.94
C HIS A 123 5.64 3.77 -15.59
N GLU A 124 5.42 5.02 -15.99
CA GLU A 124 6.46 5.85 -16.61
C GLU A 124 7.65 6.14 -15.69
N LYS A 125 7.40 6.32 -14.39
CA LYS A 125 8.46 6.65 -13.43
C LYS A 125 9.27 5.45 -13.01
N LEU A 126 8.63 4.29 -12.84
CA LEU A 126 9.24 3.09 -12.26
C LEU A 126 9.58 2.02 -13.30
N GLY A 127 8.97 2.06 -14.48
CA GLY A 127 9.19 1.10 -15.57
C GLY A 127 8.65 -0.30 -15.27
N ILE A 128 7.61 -0.41 -14.43
CA ILE A 128 6.98 -1.67 -14.06
C ILE A 128 5.56 -1.76 -14.63
N GLU A 129 5.11 -2.99 -14.90
CA GLU A 129 3.73 -3.23 -15.31
C GLU A 129 2.76 -2.87 -14.18
N MET A 130 1.64 -2.23 -14.54
CA MET A 130 0.68 -1.69 -13.60
C MET A 130 -0.72 -2.26 -13.85
N SER A 131 -1.33 -2.76 -12.78
CA SER A 131 -2.77 -3.01 -12.71
C SER A 131 -3.44 -1.98 -11.80
N VAL A 132 -4.77 -1.92 -11.84
CA VAL A 132 -5.57 -1.08 -10.95
C VAL A 132 -6.62 -1.91 -10.21
N LEU A 133 -6.89 -1.57 -8.96
CA LEU A 133 -8.01 -2.12 -8.20
C LEU A 133 -8.93 -0.98 -7.78
N MET A 134 -10.14 -0.97 -8.35
CA MET A 134 -11.14 0.09 -8.17
C MET A 134 -12.48 -0.51 -7.75
N GLY A 135 -13.12 0.08 -6.75
CA GLY A 135 -14.40 -0.41 -6.22
C GLY A 135 -14.99 0.51 -5.15
N ALA A 136 -16.24 0.25 -4.78
CA ALA A 136 -16.95 0.97 -3.72
C ALA A 136 -16.50 0.50 -2.32
N ASN A 137 -15.21 0.64 -2.06
CA ASN A 137 -14.54 0.05 -0.90
C ASN A 137 -14.35 1.12 0.18
N ILE A 138 -15.26 1.20 1.15
CA ILE A 138 -15.08 2.03 2.35
C ILE A 138 -14.16 1.29 3.31
N ALA A 139 -13.03 1.91 3.69
CA ALA A 139 -11.97 1.24 4.45
C ALA A 139 -12.46 0.54 5.73
N ASN A 140 -13.34 1.18 6.50
CA ASN A 140 -13.90 0.60 7.72
C ASN A 140 -14.85 -0.58 7.44
N GLU A 141 -15.58 -0.56 6.33
CA GLU A 141 -16.48 -1.66 5.96
C GLU A 141 -15.69 -2.88 5.49
N VAL A 142 -14.65 -2.64 4.68
CA VAL A 142 -13.70 -3.66 4.24
C VAL A 142 -12.97 -4.25 5.46
N ALA A 143 -12.48 -3.41 6.37
CA ALA A 143 -11.81 -3.86 7.59
C ALA A 143 -12.74 -4.61 8.55
N GLY A 144 -14.03 -4.25 8.54
CA GLY A 144 -15.11 -4.93 9.25
C GLY A 144 -15.67 -6.15 8.53
N GLU A 145 -15.04 -6.61 7.44
CA GLU A 145 -15.40 -7.83 6.69
C GLU A 145 -16.84 -7.82 6.17
N LYS A 146 -17.38 -6.62 5.91
CA LYS A 146 -18.68 -6.49 5.24
C LYS A 146 -18.55 -6.84 3.76
N PHE A 147 -19.61 -7.42 3.22
CA PHE A 147 -19.70 -7.74 1.80
C PHE A 147 -19.52 -6.49 0.94
N CYS A 148 -18.57 -6.53 0.00
CA CYS A 148 -18.29 -5.49 -0.99
C CYS A 148 -17.61 -6.12 -2.22
N GLU A 149 -17.55 -5.37 -3.33
CA GLU A 149 -16.98 -5.82 -4.59
C GLU A 149 -15.98 -4.81 -5.16
N SER A 150 -15.00 -5.31 -5.91
CA SER A 150 -13.99 -4.49 -6.56
C SER A 150 -13.56 -5.11 -7.89
N THR A 151 -13.24 -4.25 -8.86
CA THR A 151 -12.72 -4.66 -10.17
C THR A 151 -11.21 -4.53 -10.19
N ILE A 152 -10.54 -5.51 -10.80
CA ILE A 152 -9.11 -5.46 -11.14
C ILE A 152 -9.00 -5.32 -12.67
N GLY A 153 -8.18 -4.39 -13.13
CA GLY A 153 -7.93 -4.11 -14.56
C GLY A 153 -6.50 -3.77 -14.87
#